data_AF-A0A7X3UJF9-F1
#
_entry.id   AF-A0A7X3UJF9-F1
#
_cell.length_a   1.000
_cell.length_b   1.000
_cell.length_c   1.000
_cell.angle_alpha   90.00
_cell.angle_beta   90.00
_cell.angle_gamma   90.00
#
_symmetry.space_group_name_H-M   'P 1'
#
loop_
_entity.id
_entity.type
_entity.pdbx_description
1 polymer ?
#
loop_
_entity_poly.entity_id
_entity_poly.type
_entity_poly.pdbx_seq_one_letter_code
_entity_poly.pdbx_strand_id
1 'polypeptide(L)'
;MKLSDIHWTFQYDGRSQTPHFGKQLIEILSQTAPTSEKKYTVLPNYWKGYKGRGGGEPMRDLTIGEVVINRKREPSQNWHYDIQFLNTTSGENLHLDFYCADDDLHTLRDTWRVTATNGAGDKYHQFTCEGRITSQGITLVVNNTTLPVGHLENTHPITCNWTLFDVIPKLAHQLKSSGEKISLTILEDLEKIRTPVHIGYMEDSTLPLGDRTLKLSGFFVYGAGMLPSYWWLDQQKQVIISSTTFQTFVLPGGAT
;
A
#
# COMPACT_ATOMS: atom_id res chain seq x y z
N MET A 1 16.93 -20.04 -5.36
CA MET A 1 16.44 -19.17 -4.28
C MET A 1 14.99 -19.50 -4.04
N LYS A 2 14.58 -19.74 -2.80
CA LYS A 2 13.20 -20.06 -2.43
C LYS A 2 12.48 -18.74 -2.09
N LEU A 3 11.15 -18.69 -2.21
CA LEU A 3 10.35 -17.53 -1.76
C LEU A 3 10.59 -17.15 -0.28
N SER A 4 11.13 -18.09 0.52
CA SER A 4 11.57 -17.88 1.91
C SER A 4 12.73 -16.89 2.05
N ASP A 5 13.40 -16.52 0.94
CA ASP A 5 14.61 -15.71 0.94
C ASP A 5 14.32 -14.22 0.65
N ILE A 6 13.05 -13.82 0.67
CA ILE A 6 12.58 -12.44 0.58
C ILE A 6 12.00 -12.07 1.95
N HIS A 7 12.34 -10.92 2.50
CA HIS A 7 11.72 -10.45 3.75
C HIS A 7 10.26 -10.02 3.54
N TRP A 8 9.40 -10.48 4.44
CA TRP A 8 7.96 -10.25 4.42
C TRP A 8 7.45 -10.00 5.83
N THR A 9 6.26 -9.40 5.94
CA THR A 9 5.54 -9.29 7.22
C THR A 9 5.00 -10.64 7.70
N PHE A 10 4.98 -11.63 6.82
CA PHE A 10 4.40 -12.93 7.05
C PHE A 10 5.26 -14.05 6.45
N GLN A 11 5.45 -15.14 7.20
CA GLN A 11 6.22 -16.29 6.73
C GLN A 11 5.36 -17.19 5.83
N TYR A 12 5.63 -17.17 4.52
CA TYR A 12 4.88 -17.94 3.52
C TYR A 12 5.18 -19.44 3.52
N ASP A 13 6.27 -19.84 4.16
CA ASP A 13 6.90 -21.17 4.14
C ASP A 13 6.44 -22.09 5.29
N GLY A 14 5.32 -21.75 5.93
CA GLY A 14 4.65 -22.59 6.93
C GLY A 14 3.75 -23.64 6.29
N ARG A 15 4.10 -24.92 6.47
CA ARG A 15 3.30 -26.13 6.16
C ARG A 15 1.80 -25.88 6.32
N SER A 16 1.00 -26.29 5.31
CA SER A 16 -0.49 -26.33 5.28
C SER A 16 -1.29 -25.09 4.85
N GLN A 17 -0.74 -24.19 4.02
CA GLN A 17 -1.59 -23.21 3.32
C GLN A 17 -2.09 -23.79 1.98
N THR A 18 -3.39 -24.08 1.92
CA THR A 18 -4.10 -24.36 0.68
C THR A 18 -5.17 -23.29 0.48
N PRO A 19 -5.13 -22.54 -0.65
CA PRO A 19 -4.10 -22.57 -1.69
C PRO A 19 -2.76 -21.92 -1.24
N HIS A 20 -1.67 -22.19 -1.97
CA HIS A 20 -0.31 -21.81 -1.58
C HIS A 20 0.02 -20.37 -2.00
N PHE A 21 0.15 -19.45 -1.04
CA PHE A 21 0.38 -18.02 -1.28
C PHE A 21 1.51 -17.75 -2.28
N GLY A 22 2.69 -18.31 -2.04
CA GLY A 22 3.85 -18.07 -2.90
C GLY A 22 3.65 -18.52 -4.35
N LYS A 23 2.78 -19.52 -4.60
CA LYS A 23 2.47 -19.97 -5.95
C LYS A 23 1.63 -18.92 -6.67
N GLN A 24 0.63 -18.39 -5.96
CA GLN A 24 -0.24 -17.38 -6.52
C GLN A 24 0.46 -16.03 -6.74
N LEU A 25 1.34 -15.64 -5.82
CA LEU A 25 2.22 -14.48 -6.02
C LEU A 25 3.03 -14.63 -7.32
N ILE A 26 3.66 -15.79 -7.55
CA ILE A 26 4.40 -16.06 -8.79
C ILE A 26 3.47 -16.02 -10.01
N GLU A 27 2.27 -16.61 -9.93
CA GLU A 27 1.30 -16.59 -11.02
C GLU A 27 0.93 -15.17 -11.42
N ILE A 28 0.60 -14.29 -10.46
CA ILE A 28 0.26 -12.87 -10.71
C ILE A 28 1.43 -12.12 -11.32
N LEU A 29 2.64 -12.28 -10.76
CA LEU A 29 3.84 -11.65 -11.30
C LEU A 29 4.15 -12.14 -12.73
N SER A 30 3.77 -13.38 -13.06
CA SER A 30 3.95 -14.01 -14.38
C SER A 30 2.91 -13.63 -15.43
N GLN A 31 1.87 -12.87 -15.06
CA GLN A 31 0.91 -12.34 -16.02
C GLN A 31 1.54 -11.32 -16.97
N THR A 32 0.85 -10.98 -18.06
CA THR A 32 1.24 -9.86 -18.91
C THR A 32 0.91 -8.55 -18.22
N ALA A 33 1.83 -7.58 -18.24
CA ALA A 33 1.60 -6.27 -17.65
C ALA A 33 0.36 -5.60 -18.28
N PRO A 34 -0.53 -5.00 -17.49
CA PRO A 34 -1.62 -4.20 -18.03
C PRO A 34 -1.07 -2.99 -18.80
N THR A 35 -1.74 -2.62 -19.89
CA THR A 35 -1.21 -1.70 -20.91
C THR A 35 -1.31 -0.21 -20.57
N SER A 36 -1.98 0.19 -19.48
CA SER A 36 -2.16 1.62 -19.17
C SER A 36 -2.40 1.97 -17.69
N GLU A 37 -3.02 1.09 -16.92
CA GLU A 37 -3.40 1.38 -15.53
C GLU A 37 -2.56 0.57 -14.53
N LYS A 38 -2.02 1.25 -13.51
CA LYS A 38 -1.30 0.60 -12.40
C LYS A 38 -2.31 0.00 -11.43
N LYS A 39 -2.82 -1.16 -11.82
CA LYS A 39 -3.77 -1.96 -11.06
C LYS A 39 -3.03 -3.08 -10.32
N TYR A 40 -3.07 -3.06 -8.99
CA TYR A 40 -2.47 -4.07 -8.12
C TYR A 40 -3.51 -5.10 -7.71
N THR A 41 -3.13 -6.37 -7.70
CA THR A 41 -3.90 -7.45 -7.08
C THR A 41 -3.64 -7.47 -5.58
N VAL A 42 -4.69 -7.66 -4.78
CA VAL A 42 -4.59 -7.74 -3.31
C VAL A 42 -4.63 -9.20 -2.86
N LEU A 43 -3.60 -9.62 -2.14
CA LEU A 43 -3.51 -10.92 -1.49
C LEU A 43 -3.59 -10.77 0.04
N PRO A 44 -4.24 -11.68 0.77
CA PRO A 44 -4.30 -11.66 2.23
C PRO A 44 -3.00 -12.24 2.82
N ASN A 45 -2.45 -11.57 3.83
CA ASN A 45 -1.30 -12.11 4.58
C ASN A 45 -1.74 -13.07 5.69
N TYR A 46 -3.02 -13.06 6.09
CA TYR A 46 -3.58 -14.00 7.05
C TYR A 46 -4.75 -14.76 6.44
N TRP A 47 -4.56 -16.08 6.24
CA TRP A 47 -5.54 -16.96 5.61
C TRP A 47 -6.44 -17.72 6.59
N LYS A 48 -6.08 -17.80 7.88
CA LYS A 48 -6.88 -18.50 8.92
C LYS A 48 -8.21 -17.77 9.15
N GLY A 49 -9.20 -18.03 8.31
CA GLY A 49 -10.53 -17.42 8.39
C GLY A 49 -11.29 -17.41 7.06
N TYR A 50 -10.58 -17.45 5.92
CA TYR A 50 -11.15 -17.37 4.57
C TYR A 50 -11.52 -18.75 4.00
N LYS A 51 -12.01 -19.68 4.83
CA LYS A 51 -12.67 -20.87 4.30
C LYS A 51 -13.94 -20.38 3.60
N GLY A 52 -14.07 -20.64 2.30
CA GLY A 52 -15.23 -20.22 1.51
C GLY A 52 -16.51 -20.40 2.32
N ARG A 53 -17.30 -19.33 2.45
CA ARG A 53 -18.58 -19.35 3.17
C ARG A 53 -19.41 -20.51 2.63
N GLY A 54 -19.53 -21.61 3.38
CA GLY A 54 -20.39 -22.75 3.01
C GLY A 54 -19.76 -24.13 2.89
N GLY A 55 -18.49 -24.35 3.28
CA GLY A 55 -17.92 -25.72 3.30
C GLY A 55 -17.78 -26.38 1.92
N GLY A 56 -17.86 -25.58 0.85
CA GLY A 56 -17.59 -25.99 -0.54
C GLY A 56 -16.09 -26.04 -0.86
N GLU A 57 -15.80 -26.39 -2.13
CA GLU A 57 -14.44 -26.61 -2.66
C GLU A 57 -13.39 -25.64 -2.14
N PRO A 58 -12.13 -26.10 -1.93
CA PRO A 58 -11.05 -25.20 -1.54
C PRO A 58 -10.98 -24.03 -2.52
N MET A 59 -10.96 -22.80 -1.97
CA MET A 59 -10.76 -21.59 -2.78
C MET A 59 -9.54 -21.81 -3.68
N ARG A 60 -9.74 -21.69 -4.99
CA ARG A 60 -8.66 -21.83 -5.98
C ARG A 60 -7.84 -20.55 -6.10
N ASP A 61 -8.38 -19.44 -5.62
CA ASP A 61 -7.80 -18.10 -5.72
C ASP A 61 -7.74 -17.43 -4.33
N LEU A 62 -6.58 -16.93 -3.86
CA LEU A 62 -6.48 -16.09 -2.65
C LEU A 62 -6.71 -14.61 -2.95
N THR A 63 -6.92 -14.20 -4.20
CA THR A 63 -7.15 -12.79 -4.52
C THR A 63 -8.38 -12.28 -3.77
N ILE A 64 -8.17 -11.30 -2.89
CA ILE A 64 -9.24 -10.70 -2.09
C ILE A 64 -9.65 -9.33 -2.62
N GLY A 65 -9.07 -8.86 -3.73
CA GLY A 65 -9.31 -7.49 -4.15
C GLY A 65 -8.32 -6.93 -5.16
N GLU A 66 -8.47 -5.64 -5.39
CA GLU A 66 -7.65 -4.85 -6.30
C GLU A 66 -7.47 -3.41 -5.82
N VAL A 67 -6.37 -2.79 -6.23
CA VAL A 67 -6.12 -1.37 -6.04
C VAL A 67 -5.75 -0.72 -7.35
N VAL A 68 -6.37 0.40 -7.64
CA VAL A 68 -5.98 1.30 -8.72
C VAL A 68 -5.40 2.56 -8.10
N ILE A 69 -4.17 2.91 -8.50
CA ILE A 69 -3.47 4.11 -8.06
C ILE A 69 -3.34 5.05 -9.25
N ASN A 70 -4.34 5.92 -9.43
CA ASN A 70 -4.30 6.96 -10.45
C ASN A 70 -3.59 8.18 -9.90
N ARG A 71 -2.67 8.71 -10.71
CA ARG A 71 -1.87 9.89 -10.36
C ARG A 71 -1.60 10.74 -11.58
N LYS A 72 -1.82 12.04 -11.44
CA LYS A 72 -1.55 13.02 -12.50
C LYS A 72 -0.87 14.25 -11.92
N ARG A 73 0.06 14.80 -12.69
CA ARG A 73 0.68 16.08 -12.36
C ARG A 73 -0.20 17.19 -12.90
N GLU A 74 -0.69 18.04 -12.01
CA GLU A 74 -1.50 19.20 -12.34
C GLU A 74 -0.63 20.40 -12.74
N PRO A 75 -1.15 21.36 -13.52
CA PRO A 75 -0.42 22.56 -13.94
C PRO A 75 0.16 23.39 -12.79
N SER A 76 -0.43 23.31 -11.60
CA SER A 76 -0.01 23.99 -10.38
C SER A 76 1.21 23.36 -9.68
N GLN A 77 1.91 22.43 -10.33
CA GLN A 77 3.00 21.64 -9.74
C GLN A 77 2.57 20.83 -8.51
N ASN A 78 1.32 20.36 -8.51
CA ASN A 78 0.83 19.42 -7.53
C ASN A 78 0.60 18.06 -8.20
N TRP A 79 0.75 17.00 -7.42
CA TRP A 79 0.27 15.68 -7.79
C TRP A 79 -1.14 15.49 -7.25
N HIS A 80 -2.07 15.10 -8.12
CA HIS A 80 -3.39 14.62 -7.72
C HIS A 80 -3.35 13.09 -7.68
N TYR A 81 -3.80 12.54 -6.56
CA TYR A 81 -3.96 11.11 -6.33
C TYR A 81 -5.44 10.76 -6.23
N ASP A 82 -5.83 9.75 -7.00
CA ASP A 82 -7.15 9.12 -7.02
C ASP A 82 -6.95 7.61 -6.80
N ILE A 83 -7.22 7.15 -5.59
CA ILE A 83 -6.97 5.77 -5.17
C ILE A 83 -8.29 5.04 -5.03
N GLN A 84 -8.43 3.92 -5.73
CA GLN A 84 -9.59 3.02 -5.59
C GLN A 84 -9.11 1.69 -5.06
N PHE A 85 -9.57 1.29 -3.89
CA PHE A 85 -9.25 0.03 -3.23
C PHE A 85 -10.54 -0.78 -3.06
N LEU A 86 -10.56 -1.99 -3.59
CA LEU A 86 -11.66 -2.94 -3.44
C LEU A 86 -11.15 -4.18 -2.72
N ASN A 87 -11.80 -4.56 -1.63
CA ASN A 87 -11.66 -5.85 -0.98
C ASN A 87 -12.98 -6.64 -1.14
N THR A 88 -12.99 -7.60 -2.04
CA THR A 88 -14.16 -8.42 -2.38
C THR A 88 -14.58 -9.35 -1.23
N THR A 89 -13.70 -9.62 -0.26
CA THR A 89 -14.08 -10.49 0.85
C THR A 89 -14.75 -9.75 2.00
N SER A 90 -14.26 -8.56 2.38
CA SER A 90 -14.98 -7.71 3.33
C SER A 90 -16.16 -6.97 2.66
N GLY A 91 -16.12 -6.86 1.33
CA GLY A 91 -17.02 -6.01 0.55
C GLY A 91 -16.66 -4.53 0.64
N GLU A 92 -15.51 -4.18 1.23
CA GLU A 92 -15.02 -2.81 1.39
C GLU A 92 -14.58 -2.25 0.04
N ASN A 93 -15.03 -1.04 -0.26
CA ASN A 93 -14.64 -0.26 -1.42
C ASN A 93 -14.30 1.16 -0.94
N LEU A 94 -13.01 1.46 -0.93
CA LEU A 94 -12.42 2.70 -0.44
C LEU A 94 -11.96 3.55 -1.63
N HIS A 95 -12.30 4.82 -1.59
CA HIS A 95 -11.89 5.84 -2.54
C HIS A 95 -11.22 6.99 -1.80
N LEU A 96 -10.00 7.35 -2.22
CA LEU A 96 -9.22 8.45 -1.65
C LEU A 96 -8.89 9.46 -2.74
N ASP A 97 -9.22 10.72 -2.51
CA ASP A 97 -8.92 11.85 -3.40
C ASP A 97 -8.13 12.91 -2.63
N PHE A 98 -6.90 13.17 -3.06
CA PHE A 98 -6.02 14.10 -2.37
C PHE A 98 -4.93 14.67 -3.26
N TYR A 99 -4.32 15.77 -2.79
CA TYR A 99 -3.25 16.47 -3.49
C TYR A 99 -1.96 16.44 -2.68
N CYS A 100 -0.84 16.41 -3.39
CA CYS A 100 0.50 16.44 -2.83
C CYS A 100 1.35 17.51 -3.52
N ALA A 101 2.30 18.07 -2.78
CA ALA A 101 3.38 18.87 -3.34
C ALA A 101 4.25 18.02 -4.28
N ASP A 102 4.82 18.65 -5.30
CA ASP A 102 5.87 18.04 -6.13
C ASP A 102 7.25 18.17 -5.46
N ASP A 103 7.39 17.52 -4.30
CA ASP A 103 8.64 17.36 -3.56
C ASP A 103 9.03 15.87 -3.44
N ASP A 104 10.13 15.58 -2.76
CA ASP A 104 10.64 14.20 -2.66
C ASP A 104 9.78 13.26 -1.80
N LEU A 105 8.94 13.83 -0.93
CA LEU A 105 8.10 13.07 0.00
C LEU A 105 6.62 13.10 -0.38
N HIS A 106 6.28 13.75 -1.50
CA HIS A 106 4.92 14.01 -1.91
C HIS A 106 4.09 14.55 -0.75
N THR A 107 4.56 15.65 -0.14
CA THR A 107 3.92 16.22 1.06
C THR A 107 2.44 16.51 0.82
N LEU A 108 1.58 15.94 1.67
CA LEU A 108 0.13 16.09 1.63
C LEU A 108 -0.27 17.56 1.72
N ARG A 109 -1.21 17.97 0.87
CA ARG A 109 -1.75 19.33 0.80
C ARG A 109 -3.09 19.43 1.52
N ASP A 110 -3.46 20.69 1.72
CA ASP A 110 -4.56 21.26 2.49
C ASP A 110 -5.74 20.34 2.77
N THR A 111 -6.42 19.82 1.75
CA THR A 111 -7.68 19.07 1.90
C THR A 111 -7.68 17.76 1.13
N TRP A 112 -8.42 16.80 1.65
CA TRP A 112 -8.66 15.51 1.00
C TRP A 112 -10.05 14.98 1.29
N ARG A 113 -10.45 13.97 0.53
CA ARG A 113 -11.71 13.25 0.73
C ARG A 113 -11.46 11.75 0.78
N VAL A 114 -12.13 11.09 1.72
CA VAL A 114 -12.23 9.64 1.82
C VAL A 114 -13.69 9.24 1.67
N THR A 115 -13.96 8.27 0.81
CA THR A 115 -15.28 7.64 0.70
C THR A 115 -15.08 6.14 0.83
N ALA A 116 -15.77 5.51 1.76
CA ALA A 116 -15.81 4.06 1.87
C ALA A 116 -17.24 3.57 1.75
N THR A 117 -17.44 2.49 1.01
CA THR A 117 -18.67 1.71 1.04
C THR A 117 -18.34 0.29 1.45
N ASN A 118 -19.28 -0.41 2.08
CA ASN A 118 -19.12 -1.83 2.37
C ASN A 118 -20.40 -2.61 2.06
N GLY A 119 -20.28 -3.92 1.97
CA GLY A 119 -21.39 -4.81 1.68
C GLY A 119 -22.40 -5.02 2.82
N ALA A 120 -22.34 -4.23 3.91
CA ALA A 120 -23.34 -4.32 4.98
C ALA A 120 -24.68 -3.74 4.51
N GLY A 121 -25.78 -4.37 4.91
CA GLY A 121 -27.14 -3.92 4.58
C GLY A 121 -27.71 -2.87 5.55
N ASP A 122 -26.86 -2.23 6.36
CA ASP A 122 -27.27 -1.34 7.44
C ASP A 122 -26.70 0.08 7.31
N LYS A 123 -26.86 0.89 8.35
CA LYS A 123 -26.40 2.30 8.36
C LYS A 123 -24.88 2.48 8.24
N TYR A 124 -24.10 1.41 8.38
CA TYR A 124 -22.65 1.44 8.23
C TYR A 124 -22.20 1.13 6.79
N HIS A 125 -23.12 0.96 5.83
CA HIS A 125 -22.82 0.67 4.42
C HIS A 125 -22.00 1.76 3.72
N GLN A 126 -21.99 2.99 4.23
CA GLN A 126 -21.25 4.10 3.65
C GLN A 126 -20.62 4.97 4.74
N PHE A 127 -19.40 5.41 4.46
CA PHE A 127 -18.66 6.39 5.22
C PHE A 127 -18.08 7.44 4.26
N THR A 128 -18.10 8.70 4.66
CA THR A 128 -17.46 9.78 3.92
C THR A 128 -16.84 10.74 4.91
N CYS A 129 -15.58 11.11 4.69
CA CYS A 129 -14.93 12.14 5.46
C CYS A 129 -14.17 13.13 4.56
N GLU A 130 -14.12 14.37 5.00
CA GLU A 130 -13.24 15.39 4.42
C GLU A 130 -12.22 15.76 5.47
N GLY A 131 -10.95 15.65 5.12
CA GLY A 131 -9.88 16.03 6.02
C GLY A 131 -9.19 17.31 5.58
N ARG A 132 -8.58 17.96 6.56
CA ARG A 132 -7.79 19.16 6.33
C ARG A 132 -6.63 19.30 7.30
N ILE A 133 -5.53 19.85 6.82
CA ILE A 133 -4.44 20.35 7.65
C ILE A 133 -4.80 21.77 8.12
N THR A 134 -4.68 22.01 9.43
CA THR A 134 -4.97 23.29 10.09
C THR A 134 -3.77 23.74 10.91
N SER A 135 -3.79 24.99 11.39
CA SER A 135 -2.77 25.49 12.31
C SER A 135 -2.66 24.70 13.63
N GLN A 136 -3.71 23.97 14.01
CA GLN A 136 -3.77 23.19 15.25
C GLN A 136 -3.43 21.70 15.03
N GLY A 137 -3.25 21.27 13.79
CA GLY A 137 -3.05 19.86 13.43
C GLY A 137 -4.03 19.39 12.35
N ILE A 138 -4.37 18.10 12.38
CA ILE A 138 -5.24 17.48 11.39
C ILE A 138 -6.67 17.37 11.93
N THR A 139 -7.64 17.76 11.12
CA THR A 139 -9.06 17.60 11.43
C THR A 139 -9.78 16.82 10.33
N LEU A 140 -10.74 15.98 10.72
CA LEU A 140 -11.68 15.31 9.82
C LEU A 140 -13.09 15.85 10.05
N VAL A 141 -13.87 15.99 8.99
CA VAL A 141 -15.29 16.28 9.04
C VAL A 141 -16.04 15.02 8.61
N VAL A 142 -16.80 14.45 9.56
CA VAL A 142 -17.62 13.25 9.36
C VAL A 142 -19.05 13.61 9.77
N ASN A 143 -20.03 13.47 8.87
CA ASN A 143 -21.43 13.79 9.14
C ASN A 143 -21.62 15.18 9.81
N ASN A 144 -20.99 16.22 9.24
CA ASN A 144 -20.95 17.60 9.76
C ASN A 144 -20.30 17.77 11.15
N THR A 145 -19.69 16.73 11.70
CA THR A 145 -18.95 16.78 12.97
C THR A 145 -17.47 16.91 12.68
N THR A 146 -16.82 17.92 13.26
CA THR A 146 -15.37 18.09 13.15
C THR A 146 -14.67 17.33 14.29
N LEU A 147 -13.76 16.43 13.92
CA LEU A 147 -13.00 15.59 14.83
C LEU A 147 -11.50 15.92 14.71
N PRO A 148 -10.79 16.22 15.80
CA PRO A 148 -9.33 16.31 15.77
C PRO A 148 -8.73 14.90 15.68
N VAL A 149 -7.81 14.67 14.73
CA VAL A 149 -7.13 13.37 14.54
C VAL A 149 -5.77 13.34 15.23
N GLY A 150 -5.13 14.50 15.36
CA GLY A 150 -3.86 14.61 16.03
C GLY A 150 -3.25 15.99 15.91
N HIS A 151 -2.40 16.30 16.88
CA HIS A 151 -1.57 17.49 16.87
C HIS A 151 -0.28 17.22 16.10
N LEU A 152 0.14 18.22 15.32
CA LEU A 152 1.41 18.18 14.60
C LEU A 152 2.46 18.86 15.49
N GLU A 153 3.08 18.09 16.38
CA GLU A 153 4.21 18.59 17.18
C GLU A 153 5.50 18.69 16.36
N ASN A 154 5.57 17.99 15.22
CA ASN A 154 6.77 17.82 14.42
C ASN A 154 6.77 18.64 13.13
N THR A 155 7.94 19.15 12.75
CA THR A 155 8.21 19.84 11.46
C THR A 155 8.38 18.88 10.27
N HIS A 156 8.15 17.59 10.46
CA HIS A 156 8.33 16.60 9.40
C HIS A 156 7.20 16.70 8.37
N PRO A 157 7.52 16.61 7.07
CA PRO A 157 6.51 16.49 6.02
C PRO A 157 5.52 15.36 6.31
N ILE A 158 4.23 15.66 6.13
CA ILE A 158 3.14 14.70 6.26
C ILE A 158 2.93 14.10 4.88
N THR A 159 2.94 12.78 4.78
CA THR A 159 2.66 12.06 3.54
C THR A 159 1.51 11.06 3.76
N CYS A 160 0.99 10.50 2.69
CA CYS A 160 -0.03 9.45 2.74
C CYS A 160 0.64 8.10 2.43
N ASN A 161 0.21 6.99 3.04
CA ASN A 161 0.79 5.66 2.74
C ASN A 161 0.69 5.31 1.24
N TRP A 162 -0.31 5.82 0.53
CA TRP A 162 -0.49 5.59 -0.91
C TRP A 162 0.54 6.33 -1.78
N THR A 163 1.15 7.43 -1.31
CA THR A 163 2.23 8.11 -2.05
C THR A 163 3.54 7.33 -1.99
N LEU A 164 3.68 6.36 -1.07
CA LEU A 164 4.89 5.54 -0.95
C LEU A 164 5.20 4.74 -2.23
N PHE A 165 4.18 4.49 -3.07
CA PHE A 165 4.34 3.92 -4.41
C PHE A 165 5.16 4.80 -5.38
N ASP A 166 5.36 6.08 -5.05
CA ASP A 166 6.22 7.02 -5.79
C ASP A 166 7.41 7.51 -4.96
N VAL A 167 7.18 7.78 -3.66
CA VAL A 167 8.22 8.26 -2.73
C VAL A 167 9.37 7.25 -2.60
N ILE A 168 9.08 5.97 -2.39
CA ILE A 168 10.15 4.95 -2.25
C ILE A 168 11.00 4.86 -3.52
N PRO A 169 10.43 4.73 -4.74
CA PRO A 169 11.20 4.82 -5.99
C PRO A 169 12.09 6.06 -6.12
N LYS A 170 11.59 7.22 -5.71
CA LYS A 170 12.32 8.49 -5.80
C LYS A 170 13.52 8.51 -4.86
N LEU A 171 13.35 7.99 -3.64
CA LEU A 171 14.39 7.93 -2.60
C LEU A 171 15.31 6.72 -2.71
N ALA A 172 14.98 5.73 -3.53
CA ALA A 172 15.62 4.42 -3.57
C ALA A 172 17.16 4.48 -3.65
N HIS A 173 17.69 5.35 -4.52
CA HIS A 173 19.13 5.51 -4.68
C HIS A 173 19.79 6.05 -3.41
N GLN A 174 19.23 7.12 -2.82
CA GLN A 174 19.74 7.74 -1.61
C GLN A 174 19.72 6.75 -0.43
N LEU A 175 18.59 6.07 -0.23
CA LEU A 175 18.43 5.09 0.84
C LEU A 175 19.44 3.95 0.73
N LYS A 176 19.70 3.48 -0.49
CA LYS A 176 20.66 2.40 -0.75
C LYS A 176 22.12 2.84 -0.62
N SER A 177 22.48 4.04 -1.10
CA SER A 177 23.87 4.50 -1.09
C SER A 177 24.33 5.00 0.28
N SER A 178 23.44 5.63 1.04
CA SER A 178 23.76 6.16 2.38
C SER A 178 23.62 5.11 3.49
N GLY A 179 22.69 4.16 3.33
CA GLY A 179 22.26 3.28 4.41
C GLY A 179 21.47 4.01 5.51
N GLU A 180 21.23 5.31 5.36
CA GLU A 180 20.48 6.12 6.31
C GLU A 180 18.97 5.94 6.14
N LYS A 181 18.25 6.13 7.24
CA LYS A 181 16.78 6.09 7.26
C LYS A 181 16.23 7.50 7.13
N ILE A 182 15.15 7.64 6.38
CA ILE A 182 14.42 8.90 6.26
C ILE A 182 13.24 8.88 7.23
N SER A 183 13.15 9.89 8.09
CA SER A 183 12.05 10.05 9.06
C SER A 183 10.97 10.98 8.51
N LEU A 184 9.70 10.60 8.66
CA LEU A 184 8.55 11.36 8.19
C LEU A 184 7.30 11.07 9.03
N THR A 185 6.21 11.78 8.72
CA THR A 185 4.87 11.52 9.28
C THR A 185 3.99 10.90 8.21
N ILE A 186 3.31 9.79 8.51
CA ILE A 186 2.29 9.19 7.62
C ILE A 186 0.90 9.48 8.17
N LEU A 187 0.01 9.98 7.33
CA LEU A 187 -1.42 9.94 7.55
C LEU A 187 -1.99 8.70 6.83
N GLU A 188 -2.08 7.60 7.58
CA GLU A 188 -2.50 6.28 7.10
C GLU A 188 -3.96 6.35 6.64
N ASP A 189 -4.19 5.98 5.38
CA ASP A 189 -5.45 6.05 4.64
C ASP A 189 -6.18 7.40 4.79
N LEU A 190 -5.39 8.46 4.99
CA LEU A 190 -5.85 9.83 5.22
C LEU A 190 -6.67 10.05 6.50
N GLU A 191 -6.62 9.10 7.44
CA GLU A 191 -7.44 9.11 8.65
C GLU A 191 -6.65 9.00 9.95
N LYS A 192 -5.47 8.37 9.93
CA LYS A 192 -4.73 8.04 11.15
C LYS A 192 -3.29 8.49 11.10
N ILE A 193 -2.93 9.43 11.98
CA ILE A 193 -1.56 9.96 12.04
C ILE A 193 -0.60 8.97 12.70
N ARG A 194 0.57 8.79 12.08
CA ARG A 194 1.68 7.95 12.54
C ARG A 194 2.97 8.75 12.50
N THR A 195 3.60 8.94 13.66
CA THR A 195 4.84 9.71 13.77
C THR A 195 5.66 9.26 15.00
N PRO A 196 7.00 9.15 14.90
CA PRO A 196 7.78 9.14 13.66
C PRO A 196 7.63 7.81 12.91
N VAL A 197 7.74 7.88 11.58
CA VAL A 197 7.84 6.72 10.67
C VAL A 197 9.15 6.81 9.90
N HIS A 198 9.77 5.67 9.66
CA HIS A 198 11.06 5.56 8.98
C HIS A 198 10.95 4.72 7.71
N ILE A 199 11.56 5.20 6.64
CA ILE A 199 11.82 4.45 5.41
C ILE A 199 13.31 4.11 5.36
N GLY A 200 13.66 2.87 5.01
CA GLY A 200 15.05 2.46 4.83
C GLY A 200 15.22 1.39 3.75
N TYR A 201 16.45 1.28 3.24
CA TYR A 201 16.86 0.16 2.38
C TYR A 201 17.08 -1.10 3.21
N MET A 202 16.74 -2.24 2.63
CA MET A 202 16.85 -3.55 3.28
C MET A 202 17.90 -4.42 2.59
N GLU A 203 17.62 -4.84 1.37
CA GLU A 203 18.48 -5.77 0.62
C GLU A 203 18.14 -5.76 -0.87
N ASP A 204 19.01 -6.37 -1.68
CA ASP A 204 18.65 -6.78 -3.04
C ASP A 204 18.33 -8.27 -3.03
N SER A 205 17.29 -8.66 -3.76
CA SER A 205 16.89 -10.05 -3.90
C SER A 205 16.64 -10.41 -5.36
N THR A 206 16.50 -11.69 -5.62
CA THR A 206 16.33 -12.23 -6.97
C THR A 206 15.30 -13.35 -6.94
N LEU A 207 14.16 -13.10 -7.59
CA LEU A 207 13.02 -14.01 -7.61
C LEU A 207 12.96 -14.77 -8.95
N PRO A 208 13.07 -16.11 -8.96
CA PRO A 208 12.84 -16.90 -10.16
C PRO A 208 11.33 -16.92 -10.51
N LEU A 209 11.00 -16.65 -11.77
CA LEU A 209 9.63 -16.67 -12.31
C LEU A 209 9.60 -17.57 -13.56
N GLY A 210 9.61 -18.89 -13.37
CA GLY A 210 9.77 -19.83 -14.48
C GLY A 210 11.15 -19.67 -15.13
N ASP A 211 11.18 -19.37 -16.43
CA ASP A 211 12.42 -19.23 -17.22
C ASP A 211 13.09 -17.85 -17.10
N ARG A 212 12.45 -16.90 -16.41
CA ARG A 212 13.01 -15.56 -16.18
C ARG A 212 13.33 -15.34 -14.71
N THR A 213 14.12 -14.31 -14.46
CA THR A 213 14.58 -13.93 -13.12
C THR A 213 14.31 -12.45 -12.90
N LEU A 214 13.58 -12.14 -11.83
CA LEU A 214 13.24 -10.77 -11.46
C LEU A 214 14.18 -10.27 -10.37
N LYS A 215 14.91 -9.19 -10.66
CA LYS A 215 15.80 -8.55 -9.69
C LYS A 215 15.04 -7.49 -8.92
N LEU A 216 15.17 -7.53 -7.60
CA LEU A 216 14.41 -6.68 -6.70
C LEU A 216 15.33 -5.90 -5.77
N SER A 217 14.97 -4.66 -5.48
CA SER A 217 15.51 -3.91 -4.34
C SER A 217 14.41 -3.73 -3.30
N GLY A 218 14.70 -4.22 -2.09
CA GLY A 218 13.80 -4.23 -0.95
C GLY A 218 14.00 -3.03 -0.04
N PHE A 219 12.89 -2.50 0.45
CA PHE A 219 12.81 -1.39 1.39
C PHE A 219 11.84 -1.74 2.51
N PHE A 220 12.00 -1.12 3.66
CA PHE A 220 11.05 -1.25 4.76
C PHE A 220 10.47 0.10 5.14
N VAL A 221 9.26 0.05 5.70
CA VAL A 221 8.64 1.19 6.40
C VAL A 221 8.16 0.72 7.77
N TYR A 222 8.59 1.37 8.85
CA TYR A 222 8.15 1.07 10.21
C TYR A 222 8.08 2.35 11.06
N GLY A 223 7.30 2.32 12.13
CA GLY A 223 7.16 3.48 13.01
C GLY A 223 6.33 3.18 14.25
N ALA A 224 6.17 4.17 15.12
CA ALA A 224 5.38 4.02 16.35
C ALA A 224 3.93 3.64 16.02
N GLY A 225 3.44 2.55 16.63
CA GLY A 225 2.07 2.06 16.44
C GLY A 225 1.78 1.51 15.03
N MET A 226 2.80 1.35 14.19
CA MET A 226 2.72 0.68 12.89
C MET A 226 3.51 -0.62 12.95
N LEU A 227 2.93 -1.67 12.41
CA LEU A 227 3.70 -2.87 12.10
C LEU A 227 4.55 -2.61 10.85
N PRO A 228 5.74 -3.21 10.74
CA PRO A 228 6.58 -3.04 9.55
C PRO A 228 5.83 -3.41 8.27
N SER A 229 6.18 -2.75 7.18
CA SER A 229 5.79 -3.13 5.82
C SER A 229 7.04 -3.20 4.94
N TYR A 230 6.98 -4.05 3.91
CA TYR A 230 8.11 -4.32 3.02
C TYR A 230 7.72 -4.03 1.58
N TRP A 231 8.60 -3.33 0.87
CA TRP A 231 8.35 -2.77 -0.44
C TRP A 231 9.46 -3.22 -1.39
N TRP A 232 9.07 -3.79 -2.53
CA TRP A 232 10.00 -4.37 -3.49
C TRP A 232 9.86 -3.67 -4.83
N LEU A 233 10.99 -3.14 -5.30
CA LEU A 233 11.09 -2.42 -6.56
C LEU A 233 11.77 -3.30 -7.60
N ASP A 234 11.29 -3.26 -8.84
CA ASP A 234 11.97 -3.84 -9.98
C ASP A 234 13.15 -2.95 -10.46
N GLN A 235 13.81 -3.38 -11.55
CA GLN A 235 14.93 -2.63 -12.13
C GLN A 235 14.51 -1.29 -12.76
N GLN A 236 13.23 -1.15 -13.10
CA GLN A 236 12.60 0.06 -13.61
C GLN A 236 12.13 0.99 -12.48
N LYS A 237 12.46 0.66 -11.21
CA LYS A 237 12.06 1.37 -10.00
C LYS A 237 10.55 1.43 -9.79
N GLN A 238 9.80 0.48 -10.32
CA GLN A 238 8.38 0.35 -10.03
C GLN A 238 8.20 -0.49 -8.77
N VAL A 239 7.34 -0.04 -7.85
CA VAL A 239 6.88 -0.89 -6.75
C VAL A 239 6.04 -2.01 -7.34
N ILE A 240 6.56 -3.23 -7.32
CA ILE A 240 5.86 -4.41 -7.83
C ILE A 240 5.21 -5.21 -6.72
N ILE A 241 5.72 -5.10 -5.50
CA ILE A 241 5.16 -5.75 -4.33
C ILE A 241 5.23 -4.79 -3.15
N SER A 242 4.10 -4.59 -2.47
CA SER A 242 4.03 -3.90 -1.18
C SER A 242 3.32 -4.80 -0.19
N SER A 243 4.03 -5.28 0.82
CA SER A 243 3.52 -6.20 1.83
C SER A 243 3.34 -5.46 3.15
N THR A 244 2.09 -5.24 3.52
CA THR A 244 1.71 -4.65 4.82
C THR A 244 1.46 -5.77 5.83
N THR A 245 0.92 -5.47 7.01
CA THR A 245 0.53 -6.54 7.94
C THR A 245 -0.58 -7.42 7.39
N PHE A 246 -1.68 -6.82 6.94
CA PHE A 246 -2.88 -7.58 6.62
C PHE A 246 -2.92 -8.08 5.18
N GLN A 247 -2.25 -7.36 4.27
CA GLN A 247 -2.40 -7.55 2.85
C GLN A 247 -1.10 -7.30 2.10
N THR A 248 -0.96 -7.96 0.96
CA THR A 248 0.11 -7.73 0.00
C THR A 248 -0.49 -7.27 -1.33
N PHE A 249 -0.01 -6.13 -1.81
CA PHE A 249 -0.32 -5.56 -3.13
C PHE A 249 0.72 -6.06 -4.12
N VAL A 250 0.28 -6.63 -5.24
CA VAL A 250 1.15 -7.20 -6.27
C VAL A 250 0.79 -6.59 -7.62
N LEU A 251 1.76 -6.01 -8.32
CA LEU A 251 1.56 -5.50 -9.68
C LEU A 251 1.59 -6.67 -10.67
N PRO A 252 0.47 -6.99 -11.37
CA PRO A 252 0.45 -8.06 -12.36
C PRO A 252 1.41 -7.75 -13.49
N GLY A 253 2.20 -8.75 -13.87
CA GLY A 253 3.20 -8.60 -14.93
C GLY A 253 4.27 -7.56 -14.67
N GLY A 254 4.54 -7.19 -13.41
CA GLY A 254 5.64 -6.32 -12.97
C GLY A 254 7.06 -6.83 -13.25
N ALA A 255 7.24 -7.63 -14.30
CA ALA A 255 8.51 -8.10 -14.81
C ALA A 255 8.50 -7.82 -16.31
N THR A 256 8.89 -6.60 -16.66
CA THR A 256 9.22 -6.19 -18.02
C THR A 256 10.72 -6.01 -18.14
#